data_AF-A0A091BYC3-F1
#
_entry.id   AF-A0A091BYC3-F1
#
_cell.length_a   1.000
_cell.length_b   1.000
_cell.length_c   1.000
_cell.angle_alpha   90.00
_cell.angle_beta   90.00
_cell.angle_gamma   90.00
#
_symmetry.space_group_name_H-M   'P 1'
#
loop_
_entity.id
_entity.type
_entity.pdbx_description
1 polymer ?
#
loop_
_entity_poly.entity_id
_entity_poly.type
_entity_poly.pdbx_seq_one_letter_code
_entity_poly.pdbx_strand_id
1 'polypeptide(L)'
;MFASFPMWYASLFSGYYLILFLILFGLIIRGVSFEFRSSMPEERKWIWNWTLAIGSLMVPFFFGILFISMIQGMPMDSNGDMTAGFTDYINLFSVVGGVALTLLCYLHGMNYISLKTTGPIRDRAKKYARALYWALYAGLIVFAVLLYIQTDFFALHPVSTSILLAVMILFTVIANYCSYINKELIAFLTSGFTLIALVALLFTGLFPRVLISSTSSANDLLIENASSSPYTLQIMSYIAISLIPFILAYIAWTYYVFRKRVKHTEIAGYGE
;
A
#
# COMPACT_ATOMS: atom_id res chain seq x y z
N MET A 1 -10.24 -1.00 -12.54
CA MET A 1 -9.70 -2.20 -13.21
C MET A 1 -10.78 -2.91 -14.01
N PHE A 2 -11.78 -3.56 -13.39
CA PHE A 2 -12.81 -4.32 -14.12
C PHE A 2 -13.43 -3.60 -15.33
N ALA A 3 -13.89 -2.35 -15.18
CA ALA A 3 -14.55 -1.61 -16.26
C ALA A 3 -13.60 -1.06 -17.34
N SER A 4 -12.35 -0.77 -17.00
CA SER A 4 -11.39 -0.07 -17.89
C SER A 4 -10.34 -0.99 -18.49
N PHE A 5 -9.98 -2.06 -17.77
CA PHE A 5 -8.95 -3.02 -18.11
C PHE A 5 -9.41 -4.45 -17.79
N PRO A 6 -10.40 -4.99 -18.52
CA PRO A 6 -11.03 -6.27 -18.18
C PRO A 6 -10.07 -7.46 -18.26
N MET A 7 -9.17 -7.49 -19.26
CA MET A 7 -8.22 -8.59 -19.42
C MET A 7 -7.17 -8.60 -18.31
N TRP A 8 -6.69 -7.41 -17.91
CA TRP A 8 -5.81 -7.27 -16.75
C TRP A 8 -6.52 -7.70 -15.46
N TYR A 9 -7.79 -7.30 -15.28
CA TYR A 9 -8.60 -7.74 -14.15
C TYR A 9 -8.73 -9.27 -14.11
N ALA A 10 -9.07 -9.90 -15.23
CA ALA A 10 -9.26 -11.34 -15.29
C ALA A 10 -7.97 -12.09 -14.91
N SER A 11 -6.86 -11.77 -15.58
CA SER A 11 -5.55 -12.40 -15.39
C SER A 11 -5.01 -12.19 -13.97
N LEU A 12 -5.17 -10.98 -13.43
CA LEU A 12 -4.72 -10.66 -12.08
C LEU A 12 -5.56 -11.38 -11.02
N PHE A 13 -6.89 -11.42 -11.15
CA PHE A 13 -7.76 -12.06 -10.16
C PHE A 13 -7.73 -13.60 -10.22
N SER A 14 -7.60 -14.19 -11.41
CA SER A 14 -7.41 -15.64 -11.56
C SER A 14 -6.00 -16.04 -11.09
N GLY A 15 -4.97 -15.34 -11.57
CA GLY A 15 -3.58 -15.63 -11.27
C GLY A 15 -3.20 -15.38 -9.81
N TYR A 16 -3.70 -14.33 -9.17
CA TYR A 16 -3.40 -14.04 -7.76
C TYR A 16 -4.51 -14.49 -6.80
N TYR A 17 -5.33 -15.46 -7.18
CA TYR A 17 -6.51 -15.87 -6.40
C TYR A 17 -6.22 -16.05 -4.91
N LEU A 18 -5.19 -16.85 -4.56
CA LEU A 18 -4.89 -17.14 -3.16
C LEU A 18 -4.40 -15.90 -2.39
N ILE A 19 -3.57 -15.06 -3.01
CA ILE A 19 -3.07 -13.82 -2.39
C ILE A 19 -4.21 -12.82 -2.18
N LEU A 20 -5.07 -12.63 -3.19
CA LEU A 20 -6.23 -11.74 -3.09
C LEU A 20 -7.26 -12.26 -2.08
N PHE A 21 -7.44 -13.58 -2.00
CA PHE A 21 -8.25 -14.22 -0.96
C PHE A 21 -7.70 -13.91 0.44
N LEU A 22 -6.38 -14.01 0.66
CA LEU A 22 -5.76 -13.67 1.94
C LEU A 22 -5.90 -12.17 2.27
N ILE A 23 -5.77 -11.29 1.27
CA ILE A 23 -6.04 -9.85 1.44
C ILE A 23 -7.49 -9.63 1.86
N LEU A 24 -8.45 -10.24 1.15
CA LEU A 24 -9.88 -10.14 1.47
C LEU A 24 -10.17 -10.66 2.88
N PHE A 25 -9.62 -11.82 3.23
CA PHE A 25 -9.74 -12.39 4.57
C PHE A 25 -9.22 -11.44 5.65
N GLY A 26 -8.09 -10.76 5.41
CA GLY A 26 -7.55 -9.75 6.32
C GLY A 26 -8.45 -8.53 6.47
N LEU A 27 -9.07 -8.07 5.39
CA LEU A 27 -10.04 -6.99 5.42
C LEU A 27 -11.30 -7.39 6.21
N ILE A 28 -11.79 -8.61 6.03
CA ILE A 28 -12.94 -9.15 6.77
C ILE A 28 -12.63 -9.22 8.26
N ILE A 29 -11.51 -9.86 8.65
CA ILE A 29 -11.11 -9.97 10.06
C ILE A 29 -10.96 -8.58 10.67
N ARG A 30 -10.36 -7.62 9.94
CA ARG A 30 -10.22 -6.24 10.43
C ARG A 30 -11.57 -5.62 10.77
N GLY A 31 -12.56 -5.76 9.89
CA GLY A 31 -13.92 -5.25 10.12
C GLY A 31 -14.60 -5.89 11.31
N VAL A 32 -14.62 -7.23 11.36
CA VAL A 32 -15.23 -8.00 12.46
C VAL A 32 -14.55 -7.70 13.80
N SER A 33 -13.22 -7.51 13.79
CA SER A 33 -12.48 -7.24 15.03
C SER A 33 -12.86 -5.92 15.68
N PHE A 34 -13.23 -4.87 14.93
CA PHE A 34 -13.70 -3.63 15.54
C PHE A 34 -15.05 -3.82 16.22
N GLU A 35 -16.01 -4.41 15.51
CA GLU A 35 -17.39 -4.61 15.98
C GLU A 35 -17.42 -5.51 17.22
N PHE A 36 -16.76 -6.67 17.16
CA PHE A 36 -16.84 -7.65 18.25
C PHE A 36 -15.98 -7.22 19.44
N ARG A 37 -14.89 -6.46 19.24
CA ARG A 37 -14.12 -5.91 20.36
C ARG A 37 -14.94 -4.95 21.22
N SER A 38 -15.81 -4.13 20.62
CA SER A 38 -16.68 -3.22 21.38
C SER A 38 -17.70 -3.96 22.24
N SER A 39 -18.15 -5.13 21.80
CA SER A 39 -19.19 -5.92 22.47
C SER A 39 -18.66 -6.95 23.49
N MET A 40 -17.34 -7.11 23.63
CA MET A 40 -16.76 -8.13 24.51
C MET A 40 -16.35 -7.61 25.90
N PRO A 41 -16.44 -8.46 26.94
CA PRO A 41 -15.82 -8.19 28.24
C PRO A 41 -14.32 -7.91 28.12
N GLU A 42 -13.78 -7.05 28.98
CA GLU A 42 -12.36 -6.63 28.97
C GLU A 42 -11.38 -7.81 28.90
N GLU A 43 -11.64 -8.86 29.66
CA GLU A 43 -10.83 -10.09 29.73
C GLU A 43 -10.72 -10.86 28.40
N ARG A 44 -11.63 -10.61 27.43
CA ARG A 44 -11.63 -11.26 26.11
C ARG A 44 -11.24 -10.33 24.97
N LYS A 45 -11.08 -9.03 25.23
CA LYS A 45 -10.70 -8.05 24.18
C LYS A 45 -9.32 -8.32 23.58
N TRP A 46 -8.45 -9.05 24.28
CA TRP A 46 -7.11 -9.39 23.79
C TRP A 46 -7.13 -10.24 22.51
N ILE A 47 -8.08 -11.16 22.37
CA ILE A 47 -8.25 -11.96 21.14
C ILE A 47 -8.50 -11.03 19.97
N TRP A 48 -9.44 -10.09 20.13
CA TRP A 48 -9.80 -9.14 19.09
C TRP A 48 -8.72 -8.11 18.79
N ASN A 49 -7.86 -7.79 19.76
CA ASN A 49 -6.66 -6.97 19.52
C ASN A 49 -5.67 -7.71 18.61
N TRP A 50 -5.45 -9.02 18.83
CA TRP A 50 -4.57 -9.82 17.99
C TRP A 50 -5.13 -10.02 16.60
N THR A 51 -6.42 -10.34 16.46
CA THR A 51 -7.04 -10.48 15.14
C THR A 51 -7.00 -9.17 14.36
N LEU A 52 -7.24 -8.04 15.02
CA LEU A 52 -7.10 -6.72 14.41
C LEU A 52 -5.66 -6.45 13.95
N ALA A 53 -4.67 -6.78 14.78
CA ALA A 53 -3.25 -6.62 14.46
C ALA A 53 -2.84 -7.49 13.27
N ILE A 54 -3.19 -8.78 13.29
CA ILE A 54 -2.89 -9.73 12.22
C ILE A 54 -3.55 -9.29 10.92
N GLY A 55 -4.85 -8.98 10.93
CA GLY A 55 -5.56 -8.50 9.73
C GLY A 55 -4.96 -7.21 9.17
N SER A 56 -4.54 -6.28 10.03
CA SER A 56 -3.94 -5.01 9.62
C SER A 56 -2.52 -5.14 9.08
N LEU A 57 -1.75 -6.15 9.53
CA LEU A 57 -0.42 -6.47 8.99
C LEU A 57 -0.51 -7.27 7.69
N MET A 58 -1.44 -8.20 7.63
CA MET A 58 -1.60 -9.13 6.52
C MET A 58 -1.93 -8.43 5.20
N VAL A 59 -2.82 -7.42 5.23
CA VAL A 59 -3.26 -6.69 4.03
C VAL A 59 -2.10 -6.00 3.30
N PRO A 60 -1.34 -5.07 3.92
CA PRO A 60 -0.22 -4.42 3.22
C PRO A 60 0.90 -5.39 2.88
N PHE A 61 1.12 -6.45 3.67
CA PHE A 61 2.13 -7.46 3.37
C PHE A 61 1.83 -8.19 2.06
N PHE A 62 0.61 -8.71 1.91
CA PHE A 62 0.22 -9.42 0.70
C PHE A 62 0.02 -8.50 -0.50
N PHE A 63 -0.38 -7.23 -0.31
CA PHE A 63 -0.33 -6.26 -1.40
C PHE A 63 1.11 -6.01 -1.88
N GLY A 64 2.08 -5.96 -0.97
CA GLY A 64 3.48 -5.79 -1.35
C GLY A 64 4.02 -7.01 -2.09
N ILE A 65 3.68 -8.22 -1.64
CA ILE A 65 3.99 -9.46 -2.38
C ILE A 65 3.38 -9.40 -3.78
N LEU A 66 2.09 -9.08 -3.89
CA LEU A 66 1.37 -9.01 -5.16
C LEU A 66 2.04 -8.03 -6.12
N PHE A 67 2.27 -6.78 -5.71
CA PHE A 67 2.85 -5.79 -6.61
C PHE A 67 4.29 -6.09 -6.98
N ILE A 68 5.10 -6.65 -6.07
CA ILE A 68 6.50 -6.94 -6.39
C ILE A 68 6.67 -8.16 -7.27
N SER A 69 5.93 -9.25 -7.03
CA SER A 69 5.91 -10.39 -7.95
C SER A 69 5.37 -9.97 -9.34
N MET A 70 4.39 -9.06 -9.37
CA MET A 70 3.84 -8.53 -10.62
C MET A 70 4.86 -7.75 -11.46
N ILE A 71 5.72 -6.92 -10.85
CA ILE A 71 6.78 -6.19 -11.59
C ILE A 71 7.99 -7.06 -11.92
N GLN A 72 8.20 -8.16 -11.19
CA GLN A 72 9.24 -9.14 -11.48
C GLN A 72 8.86 -10.01 -12.69
N GLY A 73 7.56 -10.15 -12.94
CA GLY A 73 7.01 -10.93 -14.04
C GLY A 73 6.54 -12.31 -13.58
N MET A 74 5.45 -12.78 -14.19
CA MET A 74 4.78 -14.04 -13.84
C MET A 74 4.75 -14.99 -15.04
N PRO A 75 4.84 -16.31 -14.84
CA PRO A 75 4.70 -17.25 -15.95
C PRO A 75 3.27 -17.22 -16.49
N MET A 76 3.12 -16.69 -17.70
CA MET A 76 1.83 -16.40 -18.30
C MET A 76 1.83 -16.73 -19.79
N ASP A 77 0.75 -17.34 -20.26
CA ASP A 77 0.56 -17.68 -21.67
C ASP A 77 -0.07 -16.53 -22.47
N SER A 78 -0.35 -16.78 -23.76
CA SER A 78 -0.92 -15.79 -24.67
C SER A 78 -2.37 -15.40 -24.36
N ASN A 79 -3.09 -16.19 -23.56
CA ASN A 79 -4.45 -15.90 -23.15
C ASN A 79 -4.50 -15.05 -21.86
N GLY A 80 -3.35 -14.81 -21.22
CA GLY A 80 -3.27 -14.16 -19.92
C GLY A 80 -3.45 -15.13 -18.75
N ASP A 81 -3.44 -16.43 -19.00
CA ASP A 81 -3.57 -17.43 -17.95
C ASP A 81 -2.21 -17.66 -17.28
N MET A 82 -2.16 -17.47 -15.95
CA MET A 82 -0.95 -17.64 -15.17
C MET A 82 -0.78 -19.10 -14.72
N THR A 83 0.42 -19.63 -14.91
CA THR A 83 0.82 -20.99 -14.47
C THR A 83 1.87 -20.92 -13.36
N ALA A 84 1.67 -19.98 -12.43
CA ALA A 84 2.65 -19.66 -11.40
C ALA A 84 2.64 -20.64 -10.23
N GLY A 85 3.84 -21.02 -9.80
CA GLY A 85 4.10 -21.80 -8.61
C GLY A 85 4.34 -20.93 -7.38
N PHE A 86 4.50 -21.55 -6.22
CA PHE A 86 4.69 -20.85 -4.94
C PHE A 86 5.86 -19.86 -4.95
N THR A 87 6.99 -20.23 -5.56
CA THR A 87 8.21 -19.41 -5.60
C THR A 87 8.11 -18.21 -6.54
N ASP A 88 7.20 -18.23 -7.51
CA ASP A 88 6.97 -17.08 -8.38
C ASP A 88 6.34 -15.94 -7.56
N TYR A 89 5.39 -16.28 -6.68
CA TYR A 89 4.78 -15.32 -5.77
C TYR A 89 5.67 -14.98 -4.58
N ILE A 90 6.24 -15.99 -3.91
CA ILE A 90 6.98 -15.86 -2.65
C ILE A 90 8.46 -16.10 -2.92
N ASN A 91 9.17 -15.01 -3.16
CA ASN A 91 10.61 -14.98 -3.36
C ASN A 91 11.23 -13.83 -2.54
N LEU A 92 12.56 -13.73 -2.56
CA LEU A 92 13.27 -12.70 -1.80
C LEU A 92 12.77 -11.29 -2.12
N PHE A 93 12.55 -10.98 -3.41
CA PHE A 93 12.13 -9.66 -3.82
C PHE A 93 10.70 -9.35 -3.36
N SER A 94 9.77 -10.26 -3.57
CA SER A 94 8.38 -10.08 -3.16
C SER A 94 8.20 -10.00 -1.64
N VAL A 95 8.97 -10.78 -0.88
CA VAL A 95 8.98 -10.70 0.60
C VAL A 95 9.56 -9.38 1.08
N VAL A 96 10.66 -8.90 0.49
CA VAL A 96 11.22 -7.57 0.80
C VAL A 96 10.18 -6.48 0.51
N GLY A 97 9.48 -6.58 -0.61
CA GLY A 97 8.35 -5.72 -0.97
C GLY A 97 7.22 -5.72 0.04
N GLY A 98 6.76 -6.90 0.43
CA GLY A 98 5.72 -7.10 1.44
C GLY A 98 6.10 -6.50 2.80
N VAL A 99 7.31 -6.77 3.27
CA VAL A 99 7.82 -6.22 4.54
C VAL A 99 7.97 -4.70 4.46
N ALA A 100 8.55 -4.18 3.39
CA ALA A 100 8.75 -2.75 3.18
C ALA A 100 7.42 -1.99 3.12
N LEU A 101 6.43 -2.48 2.36
CA LEU A 101 5.11 -1.86 2.28
C LEU A 101 4.40 -1.89 3.64
N THR A 102 4.48 -3.01 4.35
CA THR A 102 3.93 -3.13 5.72
C THR A 102 4.55 -2.11 6.66
N LEU A 103 5.87 -1.96 6.61
CA LEU A 103 6.60 -1.01 7.45
C LEU A 103 6.29 0.44 7.09
N LEU A 104 6.15 0.77 5.80
CA LEU A 104 5.71 2.08 5.33
C LEU A 104 4.30 2.41 5.84
N CYS A 105 3.35 1.49 5.71
CA CYS A 105 2.00 1.67 6.23
C CYS A 105 1.99 1.84 7.76
N TYR A 106 2.78 1.05 8.47
CA TYR A 106 2.90 1.13 9.92
C TYR A 106 3.47 2.48 10.37
N LEU A 107 4.54 2.96 9.73
CA LEU A 107 5.15 4.26 10.00
C LEU A 107 4.22 5.41 9.67
N HIS A 108 3.49 5.33 8.55
CA HIS A 108 2.46 6.31 8.21
C HIS A 108 1.37 6.38 9.29
N GLY A 109 0.92 5.22 9.78
CA GLY A 109 0.01 5.10 10.92
C GLY A 109 0.57 5.71 12.21
N MET A 110 1.85 5.50 12.52
CA MET A 110 2.48 6.10 13.71
C MET A 110 2.62 7.61 13.63
N ASN A 111 2.95 8.16 12.45
CA ASN A 111 2.95 9.60 12.22
C ASN A 111 1.54 10.18 12.40
N TYR A 112 0.52 9.46 11.91
CA TYR A 112 -0.87 9.84 12.10
C TYR A 112 -1.30 9.81 13.58
N ILE A 113 -0.98 8.75 14.32
CA ILE A 113 -1.26 8.66 15.76
C ILE A 113 -0.59 9.82 16.50
N SER A 114 0.65 10.14 16.15
CA SER A 114 1.41 11.23 16.77
C SER A 114 0.77 12.60 16.48
N LEU A 115 0.28 12.81 15.26
CA LEU A 115 -0.47 14.01 14.87
C LEU A 115 -1.80 14.15 15.62
N LYS A 116 -2.49 13.04 15.87
CA LYS A 116 -3.88 13.00 16.36
C LYS A 116 -4.04 12.76 17.86
N THR A 117 -2.99 12.39 18.58
CA THR A 117 -3.07 12.08 20.02
C THR A 117 -2.24 13.03 20.86
N THR A 118 -2.44 13.00 22.19
CA THR A 118 -1.62 13.72 23.17
C THR A 118 -1.14 12.78 24.28
N GLY A 119 -0.13 13.21 25.05
CA GLY A 119 0.36 12.47 26.22
C GLY A 119 1.12 11.18 25.86
N PRO A 120 1.09 10.16 26.73
CA PRO A 120 1.96 8.98 26.60
C PRO A 120 1.78 8.19 25.29
N ILE A 121 0.58 8.19 24.70
CA ILE A 121 0.32 7.50 23.43
C ILE A 121 1.12 8.16 22.29
N ARG A 122 1.12 9.49 22.25
CA ARG A 122 1.87 10.29 21.27
C ARG A 122 3.37 10.03 21.39
N ASP A 123 3.90 10.03 22.60
CA ASP A 123 5.34 9.87 22.82
C ASP A 123 5.83 8.45 22.48
N ARG A 124 5.02 7.42 22.80
CA ARG A 124 5.31 6.03 22.38
C ARG A 124 5.30 5.88 20.86
N ALA A 125 4.29 6.44 20.17
CA ALA A 125 4.21 6.38 18.71
C ALA A 125 5.45 6.99 18.05
N LYS A 126 5.92 8.14 18.54
CA LYS A 126 7.14 8.79 18.04
C LYS A 126 8.40 7.98 18.32
N LYS A 127 8.53 7.41 19.53
CA LYS A 127 9.68 6.58 19.89
C LYS A 127 9.80 5.38 18.95
N TYR A 128 8.70 4.67 18.72
CA TYR A 128 8.67 3.52 17.82
C TYR A 128 8.88 3.93 16.36
N ALA A 129 8.27 5.02 15.90
CA ALA A 129 8.48 5.51 14.54
C ALA A 129 9.97 5.80 14.26
N ARG A 130 10.64 6.53 15.15
CA ARG A 130 12.06 6.87 15.02
C ARG A 130 12.97 5.66 14.92
N ALA A 131 12.70 4.61 15.70
CA ALA A 131 13.46 3.36 15.63
C ALA A 131 13.20 2.62 14.31
N LEU A 132 11.93 2.54 13.90
CA LEU A 132 11.51 1.79 12.72
C LEU A 132 11.88 2.46 11.39
N TYR A 133 12.11 3.77 11.35
CA TYR A 133 12.65 4.43 10.16
C TYR A 133 14.02 3.89 9.75
N TRP A 134 14.86 3.46 10.70
CA TRP A 134 16.15 2.84 10.38
C TRP A 134 15.97 1.48 9.71
N ALA A 135 15.03 0.67 10.18
CA ALA A 135 14.65 -0.57 9.51
C ALA A 135 14.07 -0.30 8.11
N LEU A 136 13.30 0.79 7.95
CA LEU A 136 12.78 1.19 6.65
C LEU A 136 13.91 1.57 5.69
N TYR A 137 14.92 2.33 6.12
CA TYR A 137 16.05 2.66 5.25
C TYR A 137 16.80 1.41 4.76
N ALA A 138 17.06 0.46 5.66
CA ALA A 138 17.66 -0.81 5.27
C ALA A 138 16.78 -1.53 4.22
N GLY A 139 15.47 -1.59 4.46
CA GLY A 139 14.50 -2.16 3.53
C GLY A 139 14.45 -1.44 2.17
N LEU A 140 14.50 -0.11 2.15
CA LEU A 140 14.50 0.69 0.91
C LEU A 140 15.79 0.50 0.10
N ILE A 141 16.94 0.35 0.77
CA ILE A 141 18.21 0.05 0.11
C ILE A 141 18.14 -1.33 -0.55
N VAL A 142 17.73 -2.35 0.21
CA VAL A 142 17.58 -3.72 -0.32
C VAL A 142 16.56 -3.74 -1.46
N PHE A 143 15.43 -3.05 -1.31
CA PHE A 143 14.42 -2.90 -2.35
C PHE A 143 14.99 -2.25 -3.61
N ALA A 144 15.73 -1.14 -3.50
CA ALA A 144 16.31 -0.46 -4.65
C ALA A 144 17.35 -1.32 -5.39
N VAL A 145 18.17 -2.07 -4.64
CA VAL A 145 19.14 -3.02 -5.22
C VAL A 145 18.41 -4.15 -5.94
N LEU A 146 17.40 -4.76 -5.32
CA LEU A 146 16.62 -5.83 -5.95
C LEU A 146 15.83 -5.32 -7.16
N LEU A 147 15.27 -4.11 -7.09
CA LEU A 147 14.62 -3.47 -8.23
C LEU A 147 15.59 -3.31 -9.41
N TYR A 148 16.83 -2.90 -9.16
CA TYR A 148 17.84 -2.79 -10.21
C TYR A 148 18.23 -4.14 -10.83
N ILE A 149 18.27 -5.20 -10.03
CA ILE A 149 18.74 -6.53 -10.49
C ILE A 149 17.61 -7.34 -11.13
N GLN A 150 16.38 -7.26 -10.59
CA GLN A 150 15.27 -8.15 -10.90
C GLN A 150 14.25 -7.55 -11.87
N THR A 151 14.38 -6.26 -12.24
CA THR A 151 13.47 -5.63 -13.20
C THR A 151 14.23 -4.85 -14.27
N ASP A 152 13.53 -4.55 -15.36
CA ASP A 152 14.04 -3.77 -16.49
C ASP A 152 13.74 -2.26 -16.38
N PHE A 153 13.27 -1.81 -15.22
CA PHE A 153 12.80 -0.42 -15.02
C PHE A 153 13.90 0.60 -15.33
N PHE A 154 15.13 0.34 -14.91
CA PHE A 154 16.26 1.23 -15.19
C PHE A 154 16.72 1.18 -16.65
N ALA A 155 16.45 0.09 -17.36
CA ALA A 155 16.78 -0.02 -18.78
C ALA A 155 15.75 0.71 -19.65
N LEU A 156 14.46 0.55 -19.35
CA LEU A 156 13.36 1.14 -20.12
C LEU A 156 13.05 2.59 -19.71
N HIS A 157 13.15 2.88 -18.42
CA HIS A 157 12.72 4.14 -17.80
C HIS A 157 13.79 4.73 -16.86
N PRO A 158 15.04 4.94 -17.31
CA PRO A 158 16.16 5.31 -16.43
C PRO A 158 15.91 6.60 -15.66
N VAL A 159 15.39 7.62 -16.35
CA VAL A 159 15.18 8.96 -15.77
C VAL A 159 14.05 8.96 -14.74
N SER A 160 12.87 8.47 -15.11
CA SER A 160 11.71 8.48 -14.21
C SER A 160 11.90 7.53 -13.03
N THR A 161 12.48 6.34 -13.24
CA THR A 161 12.80 5.39 -12.16
C THR A 161 13.76 6.01 -11.15
N SER A 162 14.84 6.63 -11.62
CA SER A 162 15.84 7.28 -10.73
C SER A 162 15.23 8.46 -9.97
N ILE A 163 14.43 9.31 -10.64
CA ILE A 163 13.75 10.44 -10.00
C ILE A 163 12.77 9.95 -8.94
N LEU A 164 11.92 8.97 -9.26
CA LEU A 164 10.88 8.49 -8.33
C LEU A 164 11.49 7.79 -7.11
N LEU A 165 12.58 7.03 -7.29
CA LEU A 165 13.35 6.47 -6.17
C LEU A 165 13.97 7.59 -5.30
N ALA A 166 14.58 8.59 -5.92
CA ALA A 166 15.16 9.73 -5.19
C ALA A 166 14.09 10.51 -4.41
N VAL A 167 12.92 10.76 -5.02
CA VAL A 167 11.78 11.42 -4.39
C VAL A 167 11.22 10.60 -3.23
N MET A 168 11.10 9.28 -3.40
CA MET A 168 10.65 8.36 -2.33
C MET A 168 11.61 8.41 -1.14
N ILE A 169 12.92 8.35 -1.37
CA ILE A 169 13.95 8.45 -0.32
C ILE A 169 13.89 9.84 0.34
N LEU A 170 13.83 10.91 -0.46
CA LEU A 170 13.76 12.29 0.03
C LEU A 170 12.57 12.49 0.97
N PHE A 171 11.37 12.07 0.57
CA PHE A 171 10.19 12.20 1.43
C PHE A 171 10.26 11.33 2.67
N THR A 172 10.87 10.14 2.59
CA THR A 172 11.12 9.30 3.78
C THR A 172 12.07 9.99 4.76
N VAL A 173 13.12 10.64 4.26
CA VAL A 173 14.08 11.41 5.07
C VAL A 173 13.41 12.61 5.73
N ILE A 174 12.61 13.37 4.98
CA ILE A 174 11.86 14.50 5.53
C ILE A 174 10.87 14.01 6.61
N ALA A 175 10.19 12.89 6.38
CA ALA A 175 9.24 12.33 7.33
C ALA A 175 9.92 11.92 8.65
N ASN A 176 11.06 11.24 8.55
CA ASN A 176 11.87 10.85 9.71
C ASN A 176 12.39 12.08 10.46
N TYR A 177 13.02 13.03 9.76
CA TYR A 177 13.54 14.26 10.36
C TYR A 177 12.44 15.06 11.08
N CYS A 178 11.27 15.24 10.44
CA CYS A 178 10.13 15.92 11.03
C CYS A 178 9.57 15.21 12.28
N SER A 179 9.71 13.87 12.37
CA SER A 179 9.38 13.10 13.57
C SER A 179 10.31 13.39 14.75
N TYR A 180 11.58 13.74 14.51
CA TYR A 180 12.51 14.20 15.56
C TYR A 180 12.18 15.61 16.05
N ILE A 181 11.91 16.55 15.14
CA ILE A 181 11.64 17.97 15.47
C ILE A 181 10.16 18.26 15.78
N ASN A 182 9.34 17.23 15.95
CA ASN A 182 7.92 17.31 16.35
C ASN A 182 6.99 18.03 15.34
N LYS A 183 7.39 18.13 14.05
CA LYS A 183 6.55 18.65 12.96
C LYS A 183 5.65 17.56 12.38
N GLU A 184 4.71 17.08 13.19
CA GLU A 184 3.92 15.87 12.92
C GLU A 184 3.07 15.93 11.65
N LEU A 185 2.54 17.11 11.31
CA LEU A 185 1.77 17.27 10.07
C LEU A 185 2.64 17.03 8.84
N ILE A 186 3.86 17.60 8.82
CA ILE A 186 4.80 17.41 7.71
C ILE A 186 5.26 15.96 7.67
N ALA A 187 5.54 15.34 8.82
CA ALA A 187 5.91 13.92 8.89
C ALA A 187 4.81 13.01 8.30
N PHE A 188 3.54 13.28 8.66
CA PHE A 188 2.39 12.56 8.11
C PHE A 188 2.24 12.76 6.60
N LEU A 189 2.28 14.00 6.11
CA LEU A 189 2.12 14.30 4.68
C LEU A 189 3.24 13.68 3.84
N THR A 190 4.50 13.83 4.26
CA THR A 190 5.65 13.30 3.52
C THR A 190 5.75 11.79 3.55
N SER A 191 5.35 11.13 4.65
CA SER A 191 5.18 9.66 4.63
C SER A 191 4.06 9.21 3.68
N GLY A 192 2.98 9.99 3.55
CA GLY A 192 1.95 9.76 2.52
C GLY A 192 2.49 9.94 1.10
N PHE A 193 3.27 11.01 0.85
CA PHE A 193 3.92 11.21 -0.44
C PHE A 193 4.96 10.14 -0.79
N THR A 194 5.60 9.53 0.22
CA THR A 194 6.46 8.35 0.02
C THR A 194 5.68 7.18 -0.55
N LEU A 195 4.48 6.89 -0.03
CA LEU A 195 3.60 5.85 -0.57
C LEU A 195 3.13 6.19 -2.00
N ILE A 196 2.79 7.45 -2.26
CA ILE A 196 2.43 7.90 -3.62
C ILE A 196 3.61 7.71 -4.59
N ALA A 197 4.82 8.09 -4.18
CA ALA A 197 6.03 7.90 -4.98
C ALA A 197 6.33 6.43 -5.26
N LEU A 198 6.12 5.54 -4.28
CA LEU A 198 6.22 4.09 -4.48
C LEU A 198 5.21 3.59 -5.53
N VAL A 199 3.94 3.97 -5.41
CA VAL A 199 2.91 3.58 -6.39
C VAL A 199 3.25 4.12 -7.78
N ALA A 200 3.66 5.38 -7.87
CA ALA A 200 4.10 5.98 -9.13
C ALA A 200 5.30 5.25 -9.73
N LEU A 201 6.32 4.90 -8.92
CA LEU A 201 7.49 4.14 -9.35
C LEU A 201 7.09 2.80 -9.99
N LEU A 202 6.22 2.04 -9.32
CA LEU A 202 5.76 0.74 -9.80
C LEU A 202 5.03 0.86 -11.14
N PHE A 203 4.06 1.78 -11.25
CA PHE A 203 3.26 1.89 -12.46
C PHE A 203 3.96 2.61 -13.62
N THR A 204 4.86 3.55 -13.35
CA THR A 204 5.71 4.16 -14.39
C THR A 204 6.70 3.14 -14.95
N GLY A 205 7.29 2.29 -14.11
CA GLY A 205 8.21 1.26 -14.61
C GLY A 205 7.51 0.12 -15.36
N LEU A 206 6.26 -0.18 -15.00
CA LEU A 206 5.44 -1.14 -15.75
C LEU A 206 5.07 -0.62 -17.14
N PHE A 207 4.72 0.67 -17.25
CA PHE A 207 4.24 1.28 -18.50
C PHE A 207 5.16 0.97 -19.70
N PRO A 208 4.63 0.58 -20.88
CA PRO A 208 3.21 0.46 -21.24
C PRO A 208 2.55 -0.87 -20.85
N ARG A 209 3.28 -1.76 -20.17
CA ARG A 209 2.76 -3.02 -19.65
C ARG A 209 1.91 -2.75 -18.41
N VAL A 210 0.90 -3.57 -18.21
CA VAL A 210 0.11 -3.65 -16.97
C VAL A 210 0.39 -4.94 -16.20
N LEU A 211 0.94 -5.95 -16.89
CA LEU A 211 1.34 -7.23 -16.34
C LEU A 211 2.47 -7.83 -17.20
N ILE A 212 3.56 -8.25 -16.58
CA ILE A 212 4.76 -8.78 -17.26
C ILE A 212 4.72 -10.30 -17.25
N SER A 213 4.98 -10.92 -18.40
CA SER A 213 5.20 -12.35 -18.52
C SER A 213 6.68 -12.70 -18.39
N SER A 214 6.99 -13.71 -17.57
CA SER A 214 8.35 -14.24 -17.44
C SER A 214 8.72 -15.28 -18.50
N THR A 215 7.76 -15.80 -19.26
CA THR A 215 7.99 -16.85 -20.28
C THR A 215 8.31 -16.27 -21.66
N SER A 216 7.66 -15.16 -22.02
CA SER A 216 7.93 -14.44 -23.27
C SER A 216 7.33 -13.04 -23.21
N SER A 217 8.08 -12.04 -23.67
CA SER A 217 7.58 -10.66 -23.80
C SER A 217 6.41 -10.54 -24.78
N ALA A 218 6.19 -11.52 -25.66
CA ALA A 218 5.03 -11.58 -26.54
C ALA A 218 3.71 -11.80 -25.77
N ASN A 219 3.80 -12.33 -24.55
CA ASN A 219 2.66 -12.59 -23.67
C ASN A 219 2.45 -11.46 -22.64
N ASP A 220 3.21 -10.36 -22.71
CA ASP A 220 2.98 -9.21 -21.82
C ASP A 220 1.59 -8.61 -22.06
N LEU A 221 0.85 -8.31 -20.99
CA LEU A 221 -0.38 -7.54 -21.13
C LEU A 221 -0.03 -6.06 -21.19
N LEU A 222 -0.25 -5.48 -22.37
CA LEU A 222 -0.09 -4.06 -22.63
C LEU A 222 -1.37 -3.30 -22.34
N ILE A 223 -1.24 -2.01 -22.03
CA ILE A 223 -2.37 -1.11 -21.81
C ILE A 223 -3.34 -1.10 -23.00
N GLU A 224 -2.83 -1.18 -24.22
CA GLU A 224 -3.62 -1.24 -25.46
C GLU A 224 -4.50 -2.49 -25.51
N ASN A 225 -3.90 -3.67 -25.34
CA ASN A 225 -4.57 -4.96 -25.49
C ASN A 225 -5.45 -5.30 -24.28
N ALA A 226 -5.14 -4.74 -23.11
CA ALA A 226 -5.90 -4.98 -21.90
C ALA A 226 -7.07 -4.00 -21.71
N SER A 227 -7.14 -2.92 -22.47
CA SER A 227 -8.13 -1.84 -22.28
C SER A 227 -9.50 -2.13 -22.89
N SER A 228 -10.53 -1.54 -22.29
CA SER A 228 -11.89 -1.50 -22.85
C SER A 228 -11.97 -0.61 -24.09
N SER A 229 -13.10 -0.70 -24.81
CA SER A 229 -13.35 0.15 -25.99
C SER A 229 -13.19 1.65 -25.69
N PRO A 230 -12.78 2.48 -26.67
CA PRO A 230 -12.64 3.92 -26.49
C PRO A 230 -13.90 4.60 -25.92
N TYR A 231 -15.08 4.15 -26.36
CA TYR A 231 -16.36 4.65 -25.86
C TYR A 231 -16.57 4.35 -24.37
N THR A 232 -16.28 3.12 -23.95
CA THR A 232 -16.34 2.73 -22.53
C THR A 232 -15.36 3.56 -21.69
N LEU A 233 -14.13 3.75 -22.17
CA LEU A 233 -13.12 4.55 -21.47
C LEU A 233 -13.53 6.03 -21.34
N GLN A 234 -14.14 6.59 -22.38
CA GLN A 234 -14.65 7.96 -22.37
C GLN A 234 -15.75 8.13 -21.32
N ILE A 235 -16.72 7.22 -21.26
CA ILE A 235 -17.79 7.24 -20.24
C ILE A 235 -17.19 7.13 -18.84
N MET A 236 -16.30 6.16 -18.61
CA MET A 236 -15.67 5.98 -17.31
C MET A 236 -14.86 7.19 -16.88
N SER A 237 -14.25 7.91 -17.83
CA SER A 237 -13.51 9.16 -17.57
C SER A 237 -14.44 10.29 -17.12
N TYR A 238 -15.60 10.45 -17.76
CA TYR A 238 -16.60 11.43 -17.34
C TYR A 238 -17.17 11.12 -15.94
N ILE A 239 -17.44 9.85 -15.65
CA ILE A 239 -17.88 9.41 -14.32
C ILE A 239 -16.78 9.70 -13.28
N ALA A 240 -15.52 9.38 -13.58
CA ALA A 240 -14.42 9.62 -12.66
C ALA A 240 -14.21 11.12 -12.39
N ILE A 241 -14.14 11.96 -13.43
CA ILE A 241 -13.93 13.41 -13.29
C ILE A 241 -15.08 14.08 -12.55
N SER A 242 -16.31 13.59 -12.73
CA SER A 242 -17.47 14.11 -11.99
C SER A 242 -17.50 13.66 -10.53
N LEU A 243 -17.34 12.36 -10.24
CA LEU A 243 -17.51 11.82 -8.88
C LEU A 243 -16.30 12.02 -7.95
N ILE A 244 -15.07 11.96 -8.46
CA ILE A 244 -13.86 12.06 -7.63
C ILE A 244 -13.80 13.38 -6.84
N PRO A 245 -14.07 14.56 -7.42
CA PRO A 245 -14.10 15.81 -6.65
C PRO A 245 -15.09 15.79 -5.49
N PHE A 246 -16.29 15.21 -5.65
CA PHE A 246 -17.27 15.10 -4.56
C PHE A 246 -16.78 14.19 -3.44
N ILE A 247 -16.19 13.04 -3.80
CA ILE A 247 -15.61 12.11 -2.82
C ILE A 247 -14.48 12.79 -2.04
N LEU A 248 -13.57 13.49 -2.74
CA LEU A 248 -12.48 14.23 -2.10
C LEU A 248 -12.97 15.36 -1.20
N ALA A 249 -13.98 16.11 -1.63
CA ALA A 249 -14.60 17.16 -0.83
C ALA A 249 -15.21 16.60 0.46
N TYR A 250 -15.91 15.47 0.38
CA TYR A 250 -16.48 14.79 1.55
C TYR A 250 -15.40 14.28 2.52
N ILE A 251 -14.33 13.68 1.99
CA ILE A 251 -13.19 13.23 2.81
C ILE A 251 -12.50 14.42 3.50
N ALA A 252 -12.26 15.51 2.76
CA ALA A 252 -11.66 16.73 3.30
C ALA A 252 -12.55 17.37 4.39
N TRP A 253 -13.85 17.43 4.15
CA TRP A 253 -14.84 17.89 5.14
C TRP A 253 -14.82 17.04 6.40
N THR A 254 -14.85 15.72 6.26
CA THR A 254 -14.80 14.77 7.38
C THR A 254 -13.52 14.97 8.19
N TYR A 255 -12.37 15.10 7.53
CA TYR A 255 -11.10 15.38 8.19
C TYR A 255 -11.10 16.73 8.93
N TYR A 256 -11.70 17.75 8.32
CA TYR A 256 -11.84 19.08 8.93
C TYR A 256 -12.72 19.06 10.18
N VAL A 257 -13.85 18.34 10.15
CA VAL A 257 -14.75 18.14 11.29
C VAL A 257 -14.01 17.45 12.43
N PHE A 258 -13.31 16.35 12.13
CA PHE A 258 -12.58 15.57 13.14
C PHE A 258 -11.14 16.03 13.38
N ARG A 259 -10.77 17.27 13.05
CA ARG A 259 -9.37 17.74 13.09
C ARG A 259 -8.73 17.75 14.48
N LYS A 260 -9.52 17.90 15.54
CA LYS A 260 -9.02 18.00 16.92
C LYS A 260 -8.28 16.73 17.35
N ARG A 261 -7.36 16.88 18.31
CA ARG A 261 -6.62 15.76 18.90
C ARG A 261 -7.48 15.02 19.91
N VAL A 262 -7.30 13.71 19.98
CA VAL A 262 -7.87 12.84 21.00
C VAL A 262 -6.97 12.93 22.24
N LYS A 263 -7.54 13.38 23.35
CA LYS A 263 -6.85 13.47 24.64
C LYS A 263 -6.91 12.13 25.35
N HIS A 264 -5.87 11.79 26.10
CA HIS A 264 -5.93 10.69 27.04
C HIS A 264 -6.66 11.20 28.30
N THR A 265 -7.87 10.71 28.55
CA THR A 265 -8.58 10.91 29.80
C THR A 265 -8.40 9.67 30.66
N GLU A 266 -7.97 9.83 31.91
CA GLU A 266 -7.82 8.72 32.88
C GLU A 266 -9.16 8.07 33.27
N ILE A 267 -10.29 8.69 32.91
CA ILE A 267 -11.62 8.19 33.22
C ILE A 267 -12.12 7.37 32.02
N ALA A 268 -12.05 6.05 32.13
CA ALA A 268 -12.81 5.12 31.31
C ALA A 268 -14.29 5.16 31.75
N GLY A 269 -14.96 6.27 31.46
CA GLY A 269 -16.41 6.39 31.57
C GLY A 269 -16.97 6.41 30.16
N TYR A 270 -17.62 5.31 29.76
CA TYR A 270 -18.47 5.30 28.59
C TYR A 270 -19.49 6.43 28.74
N GLY A 271 -19.42 7.43 27.85
CA GLY A 271 -20.45 8.44 27.72
C GLY A 271 -21.55 7.88 26.83
N GLU A 272 -22.68 7.59 27.47
CA GLU A 272 -23.99 7.14 26.96
C GLU A 272 -24.04 5.77 26.26
#